data_AF-A0AAV0N1N3-F1
#
_entry.id   AF-A0AAV0N1N3-F1
#
_cell.length_a   1.000
_cell.length_b   1.000
_cell.length_c   1.000
_cell.angle_alpha   90.00
_cell.angle_beta   90.00
_cell.angle_gamma   90.00
#
_symmetry.space_group_name_H-M   'P 1'
#
loop_
_entity.id
_entity.type
_entity.pdbx_description
1 polymer ?
#
loop_
_entity_poly.entity_id
_entity_poly.type
_entity_poly.pdbx_seq_one_letter_code
_entity_poly.pdbx_strand_id
1 'polypeptide(L)' 'MQPALRILGHCIMGPSKDVQLYDAACGACRSFHARALQDMDAKAILATGSLLRVAEMSVDPKNNVDHTEIKFTESITV' A
#
# COMPACT_ATOMS: atom_id res chain seq x y z
N MET A 1 11.80 -6.64 11.93
CA MET A 1 10.45 -6.66 11.31
C MET A 1 10.41 -7.05 9.82
N GLN A 2 11.51 -7.02 9.05
CA GLN A 2 11.48 -7.21 7.59
C GLN A 2 10.82 -8.50 7.03
N PRO A 3 10.89 -9.68 7.70
CA PRO A 3 10.24 -10.88 7.18
C PRO A 3 8.71 -10.79 7.20
N ALA A 4 8.14 -10.22 8.26
CA ALA A 4 6.69 -10.11 8.43
C ALA A 4 6.07 -9.16 7.38
N LEU A 5 6.69 -8.01 7.13
CA LEU A 5 6.24 -7.05 6.13
C LEU A 5 6.22 -7.63 4.70
N ARG A 6 7.19 -8.48 4.36
CA ARG A 6 7.22 -9.17 3.06
C ARG A 6 6.08 -10.18 2.92
N ILE A 7 5.79 -10.95 3.98
CA ILE A 7 4.67 -11.89 3.99
C ILE A 7 3.35 -11.13 3.84
N LEU A 8 3.15 -10.06 4.62
CA LEU A 8 1.95 -9.22 4.50
C LEU A 8 1.81 -8.59 3.12
N GLY A 9 2.92 -8.10 2.54
CA GLY A 9 2.94 -7.61 1.17
C GLY A 9 2.47 -8.66 0.16
N HIS A 10 2.91 -9.90 0.32
CA HIS A 10 2.46 -11.01 -0.52
C HIS A 10 0.98 -11.35 -0.29
N CYS A 11 0.46 -11.28 0.93
CA CYS A 11 -0.96 -11.52 1.20
C CYS A 11 -1.87 -10.42 0.63
N ILE A 12 -1.39 -9.17 0.56
CA ILE A 12 -2.17 -8.01 0.10
C ILE A 12 -2.09 -7.84 -1.42
N MET A 13 -0.90 -8.01 -2.00
CA MET A 13 -0.62 -7.73 -3.42
C MET A 13 -0.36 -8.99 -4.24
N GLY A 14 -0.41 -10.17 -3.63
CA GLY A 14 -0.18 -11.43 -4.30
C GLY A 14 -1.29 -11.79 -5.29
N PRO A 15 -1.04 -12.79 -6.15
CA PRO A 15 -2.01 -13.23 -7.15
C PRO A 15 -3.24 -13.93 -6.53
N SER A 16 -3.16 -14.32 -5.26
CA SER A 16 -4.24 -14.95 -4.52
C SER A 16 -5.29 -13.92 -4.09
N LYS A 17 -6.54 -14.10 -4.52
CA LYS A 17 -7.67 -13.20 -4.22
C LYS A 17 -8.55 -13.72 -3.08
N ASP A 18 -7.93 -14.31 -2.06
CA ASP A 18 -8.67 -14.71 -0.86
C ASP A 18 -8.99 -13.45 -0.02
N VAL A 19 -10.27 -13.12 0.07
CA VAL A 19 -10.77 -11.93 0.77
C VAL A 19 -10.50 -12.02 2.28
N GLN A 20 -10.59 -13.21 2.88
CA GLN A 20 -10.33 -13.38 4.31
C GLN A 20 -8.84 -13.21 4.61
N LEU A 21 -7.98 -13.74 3.74
CA LEU A 21 -6.54 -13.56 3.84
C LEU A 21 -6.16 -12.08 3.68
N TYR A 22 -6.75 -11.38 2.71
CA TYR A 22 -6.53 -9.96 2.47
C TYR A 22 -6.94 -9.11 3.68
N ASP A 23 -8.12 -9.34 4.25
CA ASP A 23 -8.60 -8.57 5.40
C ASP A 23 -7.75 -8.83 6.65
N ALA A 24 -7.41 -10.11 6.91
CA ALA A 24 -6.52 -10.48 7.99
C ALA A 24 -5.13 -9.82 7.84
N ALA A 25 -4.58 -9.81 6.61
CA ALA A 25 -3.31 -9.16 6.32
C ALA A 25 -3.38 -7.64 6.50
N CYS A 26 -4.46 -7.00 6.08
CA CYS A 26 -4.69 -5.57 6.33
C CYS A 26 -4.81 -5.27 7.83
N GLY A 27 -5.52 -6.08 8.60
CA GLY A 27 -5.63 -5.96 10.06
C GLY A 27 -4.28 -6.09 10.76
N ALA A 28 -3.48 -7.09 10.35
CA ALA A 28 -2.13 -7.27 10.84
C ALA A 28 -1.23 -6.07 10.47
N CYS A 29 -1.34 -5.54 9.25
CA CYS A 29 -0.58 -4.38 8.79
C CYS A 29 -0.91 -3.11 9.58
N ARG A 30 -2.20 -2.86 9.87
CA ARG A 30 -2.65 -1.75 10.76
C ARG A 30 -2.05 -1.86 12.16
N SER A 31 -2.03 -3.07 12.72
CA SER A 31 -1.47 -3.32 14.05
C SER A 31 0.05 -3.11 14.06
N PHE A 32 0.74 -3.52 12.99
CA PHE A 32 2.17 -3.27 12.80
C PHE A 32 2.49 -1.79 12.65
N HIS A 33 1.68 -1.05 11.89
CA HIS A 33 1.85 0.40 11.74
C HIS A 33 1.69 1.13 13.08
N ALA A 34 0.66 0.77 13.87
CA ALA A 34 0.46 1.33 15.21
C ALA A 34 1.65 1.06 16.14
N ARG A 35 2.19 -0.16 16.13
CA ARG A 35 3.41 -0.49 16.90
C ARG A 35 4.63 0.27 16.38
N ALA A 36 4.81 0.37 15.07
CA ALA A 36 5.94 1.10 14.49
C ALA A 36 5.92 2.60 14.87
N LEU A 37 4.73 3.20 14.97
CA LEU A 37 4.55 4.56 15.48
C LEU A 37 4.97 4.67 16.95
N GLN A 38 4.59 3.71 17.79
CA GLN A 38 4.97 3.68 19.21
C GLN A 38 6.48 3.48 19.40
N ASP A 39 7.08 2.60 18.61
CA ASP A 39 8.51 2.30 18.64
C ASP A 39 9.36 3.39 17.95
N MET A 40 8.73 4.40 17.34
CA MET A 40 9.37 5.45 16.54
C MET A 40 10.32 4.92 15.44
N ASP A 41 10.06 3.72 14.92
CA ASP A 41 10.85 3.13 13.83
C ASP A 41 10.40 3.71 12.50
N ALA A 42 11.07 4.77 12.06
CA ALA A 42 10.76 5.48 10.81
C ALA A 42 10.71 4.54 9.58
N LYS A 43 11.57 3.52 9.51
CA LYS A 43 11.57 2.58 8.37
C LYS A 43 10.33 1.70 8.39
N ALA A 44 9.95 1.20 9.56
CA ALA A 44 8.76 0.38 9.72
C ALA A 44 7.48 1.20 9.50
N ILE A 45 7.44 2.46 9.96
CA ILE A 45 6.32 3.38 9.73
C ILE A 45 6.11 3.58 8.23
N LEU A 46 7.16 3.95 7.49
CA LEU A 46 7.05 4.18 6.05
C LEU A 46 6.66 2.92 5.28
N ALA A 47 7.22 1.77 5.65
CA ALA A 47 6.92 0.50 4.98
C ALA A 47 5.47 0.05 5.20
N THR A 48 4.97 0.13 6.43
CA THR A 48 3.61 -0.29 6.78
C THR A 48 2.56 0.71 6.27
N GLY A 49 2.83 2.01 6.36
CA GLY A 49 1.96 3.05 5.82
C GLY A 49 1.82 2.96 4.29
N SER A 50 2.94 2.75 3.57
CA SER A 50 2.91 2.54 2.12
C SER A 50 2.09 1.31 1.73
N LEU A 51 2.23 0.21 2.48
CA LEU A 51 1.51 -1.02 2.20
C LEU A 51 0.00 -0.86 2.43
N LEU A 52 -0.40 -0.16 3.48
CA LEU A 52 -1.81 0.20 3.74
C LEU A 52 -2.40 1.06 2.62
N ARG A 53 -1.65 2.07 2.15
CA ARG A 53 -2.07 2.93 1.05
C ARG A 53 -2.32 2.13 -0.24
N VAL A 54 -1.43 1.19 -0.55
CA VAL A 54 -1.59 0.30 -1.71
C VAL A 54 -2.81 -0.61 -1.55
N ALA A 55 -3.03 -1.14 -0.34
CA ALA A 55 -4.21 -1.93 -0.05
C ALA A 55 -5.50 -1.13 -0.34
N GLU A 56 -5.57 0.12 0.12
CA GLU A 56 -6.71 1.02 -0.13
C GLU A 56 -6.93 1.33 -1.62
N MET A 57 -5.85 1.61 -2.36
CA MET A 57 -5.90 1.83 -3.82
C MET A 57 -6.46 0.63 -4.57
N SER A 58 -6.27 -0.58 -4.02
CA SER A 58 -6.78 -1.82 -4.61
C SER A 58 -8.29 -1.99 -4.42
N VAL A 59 -8.87 -1.31 -3.42
CA VAL A 59 -10.30 -1.40 -3.07
C VAL A 59 -11.10 -0.30 -3.76
N ASP A 60 -10.60 0.94 -3.74
CA ASP A 60 -11.29 2.08 -4.32
C ASP A 60 -10.47 2.70 -5.47
N PRO A 61 -10.93 2.61 -6.73
CA PRO A 61 -10.21 3.13 -7.89
C PRO A 61 -10.11 4.67 -7.90
N LYS A 62 -10.92 5.41 -7.12
CA LYS A 62 -10.78 6.87 -6.98
C LYS A 62 -9.55 7.24 -6.14
N ASN A 63 -9.06 6.31 -5.32
CA ASN A 63 -7.82 6.49 -4.57
C ASN A 63 -6.56 6.21 -5.42
N ASN A 64 -6.72 5.61 -6.61
CA ASN A 64 -5.65 5.37 -7.57
C ASN A 64 -5.41 6.59 -8.48
N VAL A 65 -5.05 7.72 -7.86
CA VAL A 65 -4.69 8.94 -8.60
C VAL A 65 -3.24 8.82 -9.05
N ASP A 66 -3.01 8.69 -10.34
CA ASP A 66 -1.68 8.76 -10.93
C ASP A 66 -1.22 10.22 -11.03
N HIS A 67 -0.44 10.66 -10.05
CA HIS A 67 0.15 12.00 -10.03
C HIS A 67 1.35 12.16 -11.00
N THR A 68 1.72 11.09 -11.71
CA THR A 68 2.81 11.08 -12.69
C THR A 68 2.32 11.06 -14.13
N GLU A 69 1.00 11.06 -14.36
CA GLU A 69 0.40 11.12 -15.69
C GLU A 69 0.75 12.45 -16.37
N ILE A 70 1.55 12.37 -17.45
CA ILE A 70 1.87 13.53 -18.29
C ILE A 70 0.78 13.65 -19.35
N LYS A 71 -0.11 14.64 -19.21
CA LYS A 71 -1.10 14.96 -20.23
C LYS A 71 -0.40 15.55 -21.46
N PHE A 72 -0.27 14.76 -22.51
CA PHE A 72 0.14 15.28 -23.82
C PHE A 72 -1.00 16.15 -24.37
N THR A 73 -0.84 17.47 -24.30
CA THR A 73 -1.64 18.40 -25.09
C THR A 73 -1.00 18.55 -26.46
N GLU A 74 -1.66 18.08 -27.51
CA GLU A 74 -1.26 18.17 -28.92
C GLU A 74 -1.31 19.62 -29.46
N SER A 75 -0.66 20.55 -28.77
CA SER A 75 -0.58 21.96 -29.18
C SER A 75 0.88 22.40 -29.19
N ILE A 76 1.66 21.81 -30.09
CA ILE A 76 2.85 22.46 -30.63
C ILE A 76 2.44 22.98 -32.01
N THR A 77 1.89 24.19 -32.05
CA THR A 77 1.68 24.93 -33.29
C THR A 77 3.05 25.39 -33.79
N VAL A 78 3.47 24.87 -34.93
CA VAL A 78 4.70 25.28 -35.66
C VAL A 78 4.39 26.49 -36.53
#